data_AF-A0A7S2XVQ3-F1
#
_entry.id   AF-A0A7S2XVQ3-F1
#
_cell.length_a   1.000
_cell.length_b   1.000
_cell.length_c   1.000
_cell.angle_alpha   90.00
_cell.angle_beta   90.00
_cell.angle_gamma   90.00
#
_symmetry.space_group_name_H-M   'P 1'
#
loop_
_entity.id
_entity.type
_entity.pdbx_description
1 polymer ?
#
loop_
_entity_poly.entity_id
_entity_poly.type
_entity_poly.pdbx_seq_one_letter_code
_entity_poly.pdbx_strand_id
1 'polypeptide(L)'
;AILKENISREATTRRISIRDAFQFETDTIPNFLRLLHPRLEYQLALARQVELIDAIKEIHMQENDNQWMFEEYVKILGQADRIRTEFKDRPRALEYLSGIITDLFVDRHKFRGHDVKHKIPELHQVLQNYNLDDLINFFNERHS
;
A
#
# COMPACT_ATOMS: atom_id res chain seq x y z
N ALA A 1 -23.37 -12.88 -25.84
CA ALA A 1 -23.04 -11.79 -24.91
C ALA A 1 -22.41 -12.38 -23.65
N ILE A 2 -21.18 -12.88 -23.78
CA ILE A 2 -20.39 -13.46 -22.68
C ILE A 2 -19.12 -12.64 -22.66
N LEU A 3 -19.20 -11.44 -22.10
CA LEU A 3 -18.06 -10.55 -21.82
C LEU A 3 -18.45 -9.40 -20.87
N LYS A 4 -19.67 -9.45 -20.29
CA LYS A 4 -20.19 -8.41 -19.38
C LYS A 4 -20.54 -8.91 -17.97
N GLU A 5 -20.23 -10.17 -17.64
CA GLU A 5 -20.57 -10.75 -16.31
C GLU A 5 -19.39 -11.27 -15.48
N ASN A 6 -18.16 -11.31 -15.99
CA ASN A 6 -17.02 -11.84 -15.23
C ASN A 6 -16.02 -10.80 -14.68
N ILE A 7 -16.28 -9.50 -14.85
CA ILE A 7 -15.37 -8.45 -14.32
C ILE A 7 -15.86 -7.83 -12.99
N SER A 8 -17.12 -8.07 -12.59
CA SER A 8 -17.71 -7.45 -11.38
C SER A 8 -17.80 -8.35 -10.15
N ARG A 9 -17.26 -9.58 -10.18
CA ARG A 9 -17.37 -10.52 -9.04
C ARG A 9 -16.15 -10.53 -8.11
N GLU A 10 -14.98 -10.09 -8.55
CA GLU A 10 -13.74 -10.13 -7.75
C GLU A 10 -13.38 -8.82 -7.01
N ALA A 11 -14.02 -7.70 -7.37
CA ALA A 11 -13.83 -6.42 -6.67
C ALA A 11 -14.66 -6.31 -5.37
N THR A 12 -15.76 -7.07 -5.28
CA THR A 12 -16.75 -6.91 -4.21
C THR A 12 -16.40 -7.73 -2.97
N THR A 13 -15.70 -8.85 -3.12
CA THR A 13 -15.31 -9.73 -1.99
C THR A 13 -14.25 -9.09 -1.08
N ARG A 14 -13.33 -8.29 -1.64
CA ARG A 14 -12.23 -7.67 -0.86
C ARG A 14 -12.66 -6.41 -0.10
N ARG A 15 -13.71 -5.74 -0.54
CA ARG A 15 -14.22 -4.49 0.07
C ARG A 15 -15.13 -4.73 1.27
N ILE A 16 -15.70 -5.93 1.38
CA ILE A 16 -16.65 -6.32 2.43
C ILE A 16 -15.95 -6.96 3.63
N SER A 17 -14.86 -7.71 3.42
CA SER A 17 -14.25 -8.51 4.50
C SER A 17 -13.52 -7.73 5.61
N ILE A 18 -13.29 -6.42 5.44
CA ILE A 18 -12.52 -5.60 6.41
C ILE A 18 -13.45 -4.93 7.43
N ARG A 19 -14.73 -4.73 7.11
CA ARG A 19 -15.67 -4.06 8.04
C ARG A 19 -16.18 -4.98 9.14
N ASP A 20 -16.27 -6.28 8.88
CA ASP A 20 -16.91 -7.24 9.81
C ASP A 20 -15.95 -7.85 10.86
N ALA A 21 -14.64 -7.63 10.73
CA ALA A 21 -13.63 -8.17 11.65
C ALA A 21 -13.38 -7.31 12.90
N PHE A 22 -14.24 -6.33 13.17
CA PHE A 22 -14.12 -5.44 14.33
C PHE A 22 -14.69 -6.08 15.60
N GLN A 23 -13.91 -6.97 16.21
CA GLN A 23 -14.03 -7.26 17.65
C GLN A 23 -12.95 -6.46 18.39
N PHE A 24 -13.38 -5.63 19.35
CA PHE A 24 -12.50 -4.74 20.11
C PHE A 24 -11.67 -5.51 21.14
N GLU A 25 -10.50 -5.98 20.72
CA GLU A 25 -9.36 -6.22 21.63
C GLU A 25 -8.31 -5.13 21.46
N THR A 26 -7.60 -4.80 22.55
CA THR A 26 -6.62 -3.70 22.61
C THR A 26 -5.46 -3.86 21.61
N ASP A 27 -5.23 -5.08 21.11
CA ASP A 27 -4.19 -5.42 20.12
C ASP A 27 -4.67 -5.40 18.65
N THR A 28 -5.96 -5.16 18.39
CA THR A 28 -6.52 -5.21 17.02
C THR A 28 -5.97 -4.16 16.08
N ILE A 29 -5.70 -2.95 16.57
CA ILE A 29 -5.24 -1.84 15.72
C ILE A 29 -3.79 -2.06 15.24
N PRO A 30 -2.80 -2.34 16.12
CA PRO A 30 -1.45 -2.68 15.65
C PRO A 30 -1.44 -3.88 14.70
N ASN A 31 -2.25 -4.91 14.97
CA ASN A 31 -2.36 -6.07 14.10
C ASN A 31 -2.95 -5.72 12.72
N PHE A 32 -3.98 -4.88 12.68
CA PHE A 32 -4.54 -4.41 11.43
C PHE A 32 -3.55 -3.55 10.62
N LEU A 33 -2.81 -2.66 11.27
CA LEU A 33 -1.76 -1.87 10.61
C LEU A 33 -0.64 -2.77 10.06
N ARG A 34 -0.26 -3.84 10.77
CA ARG A 34 0.67 -4.87 10.27
C ARG A 34 0.13 -5.62 9.05
N LEU A 35 -1.19 -5.81 8.92
CA LEU A 35 -1.79 -6.41 7.72
C LEU A 35 -1.74 -5.47 6.51
N LEU A 36 -1.82 -4.15 6.73
CA LEU A 36 -1.69 -3.15 5.67
C LEU A 36 -0.23 -2.87 5.29
N HIS A 37 0.70 -3.08 6.22
CA HIS A 37 2.12 -2.75 6.07
C HIS A 37 2.75 -3.31 4.78
N PRO A 38 2.62 -4.61 4.42
CA PRO A 38 3.21 -5.12 3.18
C PRO A 38 2.68 -4.42 1.93
N ARG A 39 1.42 -3.97 1.95
CA ARG A 39 0.85 -3.22 0.81
C ARG A 39 1.45 -1.82 0.72
N LEU A 40 1.64 -1.14 1.84
CA LEU A 40 2.28 0.18 1.87
C LEU A 40 3.74 0.10 1.44
N GLU A 41 4.51 -0.84 2.00
CA GLU A 41 5.90 -1.06 1.60
C GLU A 41 6.03 -1.38 0.12
N TYR A 42 5.16 -2.24 -0.40
CA TYR A 42 5.14 -2.55 -1.82
C TYR A 42 4.93 -1.29 -2.66
N GLN A 43 3.94 -0.46 -2.32
CA GLN A 43 3.70 0.80 -3.02
C GLN A 43 4.90 1.75 -2.93
N LEU A 44 5.63 1.79 -1.82
CA LEU A 44 6.86 2.60 -1.68
C LEU A 44 8.02 2.05 -2.52
N ALA A 45 8.14 0.72 -2.60
CA ALA A 45 9.19 0.03 -3.34
C ALA A 45 9.01 0.09 -4.86
N LEU A 46 7.79 0.30 -5.38
CA LEU A 46 7.50 0.36 -6.83
C LEU A 46 8.37 1.38 -7.56
N ALA A 47 8.67 2.55 -6.96
CA ALA A 47 9.54 3.55 -7.58
C ALA A 47 10.94 2.99 -7.88
N ARG A 48 11.55 2.36 -6.88
CA ARG A 48 12.87 1.73 -7.00
C ARG A 48 12.85 0.57 -8.00
N GLN A 49 11.75 -0.19 -8.05
CA GLN A 49 11.60 -1.28 -9.03
C GLN A 49 11.53 -0.74 -10.46
N VAL A 50 10.83 0.36 -10.70
CA VAL A 50 10.79 1.02 -12.02
C VAL A 50 12.16 1.57 -12.40
N GLU A 51 12.86 2.24 -11.49
CA GLU A 51 14.24 2.73 -11.70
C GLU A 51 15.19 1.59 -12.07
N LEU A 52 15.11 0.46 -11.35
CA LEU A 52 15.92 -0.72 -11.64
C LEU A 52 15.60 -1.32 -13.02
N ILE A 53 14.32 -1.39 -13.40
CA ILE A 53 13.92 -1.83 -14.74
C ILE A 53 14.51 -0.91 -15.81
N ASP A 54 14.44 0.41 -15.61
CA ASP A 54 14.99 1.39 -16.56
C ASP A 54 16.51 1.21 -16.72
N ALA A 55 17.25 1.07 -15.61
CA ALA A 55 18.69 0.82 -15.62
C ALA A 55 19.07 -0.50 -16.32
N ILE A 56 18.36 -1.60 -16.03
CA ILE A 56 18.62 -2.90 -16.67
C ILE A 56 18.35 -2.82 -18.18
N LYS A 57 17.28 -2.12 -18.59
CA LYS A 57 16.96 -1.95 -20.03
C LYS A 57 18.02 -1.11 -20.73
N GLU A 58 18.53 -0.07 -20.09
CA GLU A 58 19.59 0.78 -20.66
C GLU A 58 20.88 -0.02 -20.90
N ILE A 59 21.32 -0.82 -19.93
CA ILE A 59 22.49 -1.71 -20.06
C ILE A 59 22.27 -2.71 -21.20
N HIS A 60 21.08 -3.32 -21.27
CA HIS A 60 20.75 -4.29 -22.32
C HIS A 60 20.75 -3.70 -23.73
N MET A 61 20.46 -2.40 -23.88
CA MET A 61 20.55 -1.73 -25.18
C MET A 61 21.99 -1.41 -25.61
N GLN A 62 22.93 -1.36 -24.67
CA GLN A 62 24.33 -1.03 -24.92
C GLN A 62 25.19 -2.28 -25.17
N GLU A 63 24.81 -3.42 -24.60
CA GLU A 63 25.54 -4.68 -24.71
C GLU A 63 25.12 -5.48 -25.96
N ASN A 64 26.11 -6.08 -26.65
CA ASN A 64 25.86 -6.94 -27.81
C ASN A 64 25.54 -8.40 -27.43
N ASP A 65 25.71 -8.77 -26.16
CA ASP A 65 25.35 -10.09 -25.63
C ASP A 65 24.66 -10.02 -24.26
N ASN A 66 24.15 -11.16 -23.81
CA ASN A 66 23.40 -11.29 -22.55
C ASN A 66 24.19 -12.00 -21.43
N GLN A 67 25.52 -12.12 -21.54
CA GLN A 67 26.35 -12.85 -20.57
C GLN A 67 26.39 -12.17 -19.19
N TRP A 68 26.10 -10.87 -19.13
CA TRP A 68 25.98 -10.08 -17.89
C TRP A 68 24.62 -10.27 -17.18
N MET A 69 23.64 -10.92 -17.83
CA MET A 69 22.27 -10.94 -17.37
C MET A 69 22.00 -12.08 -16.38
N PHE A 70 21.94 -11.76 -15.08
CA PHE A 70 21.55 -12.72 -14.05
C PHE A 70 20.06 -13.10 -14.16
N GLU A 71 19.72 -14.31 -13.72
CA GLU A 71 18.35 -14.86 -13.80
C GLU A 71 17.30 -13.99 -13.09
N GLU A 72 17.71 -13.30 -12.02
CA GLU A 72 16.85 -12.36 -11.29
C GLU A 72 16.45 -11.15 -12.14
N TYR A 73 17.33 -10.64 -13.00
CA TYR A 73 17.04 -9.51 -13.88
C TYR A 73 16.11 -9.90 -15.02
N VAL A 74 16.26 -11.12 -15.54
CA VAL A 74 15.32 -11.68 -16.51
C VAL A 74 13.91 -11.77 -15.91
N LYS A 75 13.80 -12.24 -14.66
CA LYS A 75 12.52 -12.32 -13.94
C LYS A 75 11.89 -10.94 -13.72
N ILE A 76 12.69 -9.95 -13.31
CA ILE A 76 12.23 -8.57 -13.12
C ILE A 76 11.74 -7.96 -14.44
N LEU A 77 12.48 -8.13 -15.54
CA LEU A 77 12.07 -7.66 -16.85
C LEU A 77 10.79 -8.34 -17.35
N GLY A 78 10.62 -9.64 -17.08
CA GLY A 78 9.39 -10.38 -17.38
C GLY A 78 8.15 -9.84 -16.65
N GLN A 79 8.34 -9.09 -15.55
CA GLN A 79 7.27 -8.44 -14.79
C GLN A 79 7.20 -6.92 -15.04
N ALA A 80 8.04 -6.37 -15.92
CA ALA A 80 8.21 -4.93 -16.07
C ALA A 80 6.93 -4.18 -16.43
N ASP A 81 6.12 -4.71 -17.36
CA ASP A 81 4.88 -4.06 -17.78
C ASP A 81 3.85 -4.00 -16.66
N ARG A 82 3.79 -5.07 -15.86
CA ARG A 82 2.95 -5.14 -14.66
C ARG A 82 3.42 -4.12 -13.63
N ILE A 83 4.72 -4.10 -13.29
CA ILE A 83 5.30 -3.17 -12.31
C ILE A 83 5.07 -1.72 -12.74
N ARG A 84 5.25 -1.39 -14.03
CA ARG A 84 4.98 -0.04 -14.56
C ARG A 84 3.51 0.33 -14.49
N THR A 85 2.60 -0.61 -14.76
CA THR A 85 1.16 -0.37 -14.65
C THR A 85 0.79 -0.09 -13.19
N GLU A 86 1.27 -0.93 -12.27
CA GLU A 86 1.04 -0.75 -10.83
C GLU A 86 1.65 0.56 -10.31
N PHE A 87 2.83 0.97 -10.82
CA PHE A 87 3.44 2.26 -10.49
C PHE A 87 2.61 3.45 -10.98
N LYS A 88 1.99 3.37 -12.17
CA LYS A 88 1.06 4.40 -12.65
C LYS A 88 -0.18 4.51 -11.76
N ASP A 89 -0.67 3.38 -11.25
CA ASP A 89 -1.82 3.32 -10.35
C ASP A 89 -1.47 3.62 -8.87
N ARG A 90 -0.18 3.75 -8.56
CA ARG A 90 0.33 3.99 -7.20
C ARG A 90 -0.33 5.17 -6.48
N PRO A 91 -0.55 6.35 -7.08
CA PRO A 91 -1.20 7.47 -6.38
C PRO A 91 -2.59 7.10 -5.87
N ARG A 92 -3.37 6.41 -6.72
CA ARG A 92 -4.72 5.94 -6.38
C ARG A 92 -4.68 4.86 -5.29
N ALA A 93 -3.71 3.95 -5.35
CA ALA A 93 -3.54 2.92 -4.33
C ALA A 93 -3.15 3.51 -2.97
N LEU A 94 -2.24 4.49 -2.94
CA LEU A 94 -1.85 5.19 -1.73
C LEU A 94 -2.99 6.03 -1.15
N GLU A 95 -3.75 6.73 -1.99
CA GLU A 95 -4.95 7.47 -1.56
C GLU A 95 -5.98 6.53 -0.90
N TYR A 96 -6.21 5.37 -1.50
CA TYR A 96 -7.13 4.36 -0.94
C TYR A 96 -6.65 3.81 0.41
N LEU A 97 -5.36 3.49 0.53
CA LEU A 97 -4.76 3.02 1.79
C LEU A 97 -4.80 4.12 2.88
N SER A 98 -4.49 5.36 2.50
CA SER A 98 -4.57 6.52 3.39
C SER A 98 -5.99 6.74 3.91
N GLY A 99 -7.00 6.58 3.04
CA GLY A 99 -8.41 6.65 3.44
C GLY A 99 -8.78 5.60 4.47
N ILE A 100 -8.40 4.34 4.25
CA ILE A 100 -8.65 3.24 5.22
C ILE A 100 -8.03 3.55 6.59
N ILE A 101 -6.78 4.02 6.60
CA ILE A 101 -6.05 4.33 7.84
C ILE A 101 -6.68 5.54 8.55
N THR A 102 -7.10 6.55 7.79
CA THR A 102 -7.78 7.73 8.33
C THR A 102 -9.13 7.37 8.96
N ASP A 103 -9.93 6.57 8.26
CA ASP A 103 -11.22 6.08 8.79
C ASP A 103 -11.01 5.29 10.08
N LEU A 104 -10.04 4.37 10.08
CA LEU A 104 -9.66 3.57 11.26
C LEU A 104 -9.26 4.45 12.45
N PHE A 105 -8.48 5.51 12.20
CA PHE A 105 -8.03 6.45 13.22
C PHE A 105 -9.20 7.21 13.84
N VAL A 106 -10.07 7.77 12.99
CA VAL A 106 -11.26 8.51 13.43
C VAL A 106 -12.20 7.60 14.22
N ASP A 107 -12.49 6.40 13.71
CA ASP A 107 -13.38 5.46 14.37
C ASP A 107 -12.84 5.07 15.75
N ARG A 108 -11.57 4.67 15.85
CA ARG A 108 -10.92 4.31 17.12
C ARG A 108 -11.08 5.38 18.20
N HIS A 109 -10.84 6.64 17.86
CA HIS A 109 -10.92 7.75 18.82
C HIS A 109 -12.36 8.17 19.12
N LYS A 110 -13.25 8.10 18.13
CA LYS A 110 -14.68 8.35 18.32
C LYS A 110 -15.30 7.33 19.29
N PHE A 111 -14.93 6.05 19.20
CA PHE A 111 -15.34 5.03 20.19
C PHE A 111 -14.85 5.34 21.62
N ARG A 112 -13.75 6.07 21.76
CA ARG A 112 -13.22 6.56 23.04
C ARG A 112 -13.76 7.93 23.45
N GLY A 113 -14.70 8.51 22.69
CA GLY A 113 -15.29 9.81 22.97
C GLY A 113 -14.42 11.03 22.64
N HIS A 114 -13.37 10.87 21.82
CA HIS A 114 -12.46 11.95 21.43
C HIS A 114 -12.66 12.33 19.95
N ASP A 115 -12.62 13.63 19.63
CA ASP A 115 -12.60 14.11 18.24
C ASP A 115 -11.17 14.40 17.79
N VAL A 116 -10.68 13.61 16.85
CA VAL A 116 -9.30 13.68 16.32
C VAL A 116 -9.24 14.17 14.88
N LYS A 117 -10.32 14.75 14.33
CA LYS A 117 -10.30 15.26 12.95
C LYS A 117 -9.22 16.30 12.70
N HIS A 118 -8.90 17.09 13.72
CA HIS A 118 -7.82 18.08 13.67
C HIS A 118 -6.42 17.46 13.55
N LYS A 119 -6.25 16.17 13.89
CA LYS A 119 -5.00 15.40 13.77
C LYS A 119 -4.82 14.69 12.42
N ILE A 120 -5.83 14.71 11.55
CA ILE A 120 -5.74 14.09 10.21
C ILE A 120 -4.57 14.65 9.38
N PRO A 121 -4.26 15.96 9.39
CA PRO A 121 -3.07 16.49 8.69
C PRO A 121 -1.76 15.90 9.22
N GLU A 122 -1.63 15.72 10.54
CA GLU A 122 -0.45 15.11 11.17
C GLU A 122 -0.35 13.61 10.80
N LEU A 123 -1.48 12.90 10.77
CA LEU A 123 -1.54 11.51 10.30
C LEU A 123 -1.04 11.39 8.84
N HIS A 124 -1.46 12.31 7.97
CA HIS A 124 -0.97 12.32 6.58
C HIS A 124 0.53 12.56 6.49
N GLN A 125 1.13 13.36 7.39
CA GLN A 125 2.59 13.53 7.44
C GLN A 125 3.31 12.24 7.86
N VAL A 126 2.75 11.50 8.82
CA VAL A 126 3.26 10.18 9.21
C VAL A 126 3.17 9.19 8.04
N LEU A 127 2.09 9.23 7.26
CA LEU A 127 1.94 8.39 6.07
C LEU A 127 2.86 8.79 4.91
N GLN A 128 3.21 10.08 4.79
CA GLN A 128 4.21 10.54 3.82
C GLN A 128 5.62 10.06 4.17
N ASN A 129 5.98 10.09 5.46
CA ASN A 129 7.26 9.60 5.98
C ASN A 129 7.10 8.20 6.59
N TYR A 130 6.42 7.31 5.85
CA TYR A 130 5.89 6.07 6.39
C TYR A 130 6.93 5.22 7.14
N ASN A 131 6.63 4.96 8.40
CA ASN A 131 7.23 3.94 9.25
C ASN A 131 6.10 3.27 10.05
N LEU A 132 6.13 1.94 10.14
CA LEU A 132 5.07 1.19 10.82
C LEU A 132 4.99 1.52 12.32
N ASP A 133 6.14 1.61 12.99
CA ASP A 133 6.21 1.89 14.42
C ASP A 133 5.73 3.30 14.71
N ASP A 134 6.12 4.29 13.89
CA ASP A 134 5.64 5.67 14.02
C ASP A 134 4.11 5.76 13.82
N LEU A 135 3.57 5.01 12.86
CA LEU A 135 2.13 4.94 12.65
C LEU A 135 1.41 4.29 13.84
N ILE A 136 1.93 3.18 14.37
CA ILE A 136 1.37 2.51 15.55
C ILE A 136 1.43 3.44 16.77
N ASN A 137 2.55 4.13 16.97
CA ASN A 137 2.74 5.08 18.06
C ASN A 137 1.74 6.23 17.95
N PHE A 138 1.61 6.83 16.77
CA PHE A 138 0.62 7.89 16.50
C PHE A 138 -0.81 7.45 16.84
N PHE A 139 -1.19 6.20 16.54
CA PHE A 139 -2.49 5.65 16.92
C PHE A 139 -2.65 5.42 18.44
N ASN A 140 -1.56 5.17 19.15
CA ASN A 140 -1.56 4.87 20.58
C ASN A 140 -1.46 6.12 21.46
N GLU A 141 -0.97 7.23 20.92
CA GLU A 141 -0.95 8.52 21.61
C GLU A 141 -2.36 8.97 22.04
N ARG A 142 -2.42 9.57 23.24
CA ARG A 142 -3.63 10.26 23.71
C ARG A 142 -3.70 11.62 23.05
N HIS A 143 -4.38 11.67 21.92
CA HIS A 143 -4.80 12.93 21.29
C HIS A 143 -5.92 13.54 22.15
N SER A 144 -5.60 14.65 22.83
CA SER A 144 -6.49 15.40 23.73
C SER A 144 -7.16 16.55 22.99
#